data_AF-A0A7S4UA42-F1
#
_entry.id   AF-A0A7S4UA42-F1
#
_cell.length_a   1.000
_cell.length_b   1.000
_cell.length_c   1.000
_cell.angle_alpha   90.00
_cell.angle_beta   90.00
_cell.angle_gamma   90.00
#
_symmetry.space_group_name_H-M   'P 1'
#
loop_
_entity.id
_entity.type
_entity.pdbx_description
1 polymer ?
#
loop_
_entity_poly.entity_id
_entity_poly.type
_entity_poly.pdbx_seq_one_letter_code
_entity_poly.pdbx_strand_id
1 'polypeptide(L)'
;RQSRHHSSMRCQTCGSLPDGASYASLAHPPMEAQRRVWQSAPPMAALPSGRTSARARLEPPRRSTAHRLGVCLLLLLAHAGRVERAAACWLSPVRPRCGLSSRPSRAFMEVRPWTFPPALRVRPRTAAAALRARSGDLQTAVRAVGCEAFASSWGSAPRATRRGWLAQGLAFLAAATVSAAAVLVLPGRAVAKEADIYFGVGNFFHLQHAFVNEEMLALGRQGVDISSVSGYAGGKRVGDLDRVCYSGIAGSPDFKQYGHAEVVRVTLSDDSIPGFAKLYFDEVAKRKSFELGAQFRSVIGLRGGMKSPLFRLIEETNGGRMKLIAGEGGDPDTAGTNTVYVYDAKKFPFRPAELMNQFANDPPETFPSEYRKLKDGLKEIGSLSSTGCPEVRI
;
A
#
# COMPACT_ATOMS: atom_id res chain seq x y z
N ARG A 1 -29.56 65.45 6.15
CA ARG A 1 -29.90 65.79 7.55
C ARG A 1 -30.65 64.59 8.11
N GLN A 2 -29.97 63.76 8.93
CA GLN A 2 -30.24 63.57 10.38
C GLN A 2 -31.65 62.98 10.62
N SER A 3 -31.89 61.91 11.37
CA SER A 3 -31.10 61.19 12.37
C SER A 3 -31.79 59.87 12.78
N ARG A 4 -30.95 58.97 13.31
CA ARG A 4 -31.15 57.73 14.07
C ARG A 4 -32.39 57.65 15.00
N HIS A 5 -32.92 56.44 15.20
CA HIS A 5 -32.91 55.74 16.50
C HIS A 5 -33.13 54.22 16.34
N HIS A 6 -32.12 53.42 16.73
CA HIS A 6 -32.23 51.97 16.94
C HIS A 6 -32.48 51.73 18.43
N SER A 7 -33.53 50.96 18.74
CA SER A 7 -33.86 50.46 20.08
C SER A 7 -33.01 49.25 20.42
N SER A 8 -32.37 49.29 21.60
CA SER A 8 -31.67 48.16 22.21
C SER A 8 -32.65 47.25 22.97
N MET A 9 -32.60 45.95 22.75
CA MET A 9 -33.09 44.97 23.73
C MET A 9 -31.91 44.46 24.55
N ARG A 10 -31.99 44.67 25.87
CA ARG A 10 -31.14 44.03 26.89
C ARG A 10 -31.81 42.73 27.31
N CYS A 11 -31.07 41.61 27.25
CA CYS A 11 -31.33 40.46 28.11
C CYS A 11 -30.34 40.51 29.28
N GLN A 12 -30.88 40.72 30.48
CA GLN A 12 -30.21 40.47 31.76
C GLN A 12 -30.44 39.00 32.11
N THR A 13 -29.35 38.25 32.35
CA THR A 13 -29.16 37.29 33.44
C THR A 13 -27.85 36.54 33.22
N CYS A 14 -26.77 37.00 33.86
CA CYS A 14 -25.58 36.19 34.10
C CYS A 14 -25.59 35.80 35.59
N GLY A 15 -25.84 34.52 35.86
CA GLY A 15 -25.48 33.88 37.12
C GLY A 15 -24.05 33.37 37.02
N SER A 16 -23.23 33.75 37.98
CA SER A 16 -21.82 33.38 38.17
C SER A 16 -21.67 31.89 38.49
N LEU A 17 -20.75 31.22 37.79
CA LEU A 17 -20.21 29.90 38.17
C LEU A 17 -18.73 30.07 38.53
N PRO A 18 -18.22 29.33 39.55
CA PRO A 18 -16.86 29.49 40.05
C PRO A 18 -15.82 28.82 39.15
N ASP A 19 -14.70 29.52 39.02
CA ASP A 19 -13.44 29.02 38.44
C ASP A 19 -12.87 27.87 39.27
N GLY A 20 -12.31 26.86 38.57
CA GLY A 20 -11.34 25.94 39.16
C GLY A 20 -11.59 24.46 38.90
N ALA A 21 -11.41 24.00 37.67
CA ALA A 21 -11.11 22.59 37.40
C ALA A 21 -10.02 22.49 36.32
N SER A 22 -8.80 22.22 36.79
CA SER A 22 -7.65 21.86 35.98
C SER A 22 -7.95 20.57 35.22
N TYR A 23 -7.97 20.63 33.89
CA TYR A 23 -7.95 19.43 33.04
C TYR A 23 -6.54 18.83 33.09
N ALA A 24 -6.38 17.82 33.95
CA ALA A 24 -5.22 16.96 33.92
C ALA A 24 -5.19 16.16 32.61
N SER A 25 -4.05 16.23 31.92
CA SER A 25 -3.70 15.42 30.76
C SER A 25 -4.01 13.94 30.98
N LEU A 26 -4.93 13.39 30.18
CA LEU A 26 -5.01 11.96 29.95
C LEU A 26 -3.85 11.57 29.02
N ALA A 27 -2.74 11.18 29.64
CA ALA A 27 -1.62 10.55 28.93
C ALA A 27 -2.07 9.19 28.38
N HIS A 28 -1.96 9.02 27.06
CA HIS A 28 -2.03 7.69 26.45
C HIS A 28 -0.87 6.82 26.98
N PRO A 29 -1.11 5.54 27.29
CA PRO A 29 -0.03 4.66 27.73
C PRO A 29 0.97 4.42 26.58
N PRO A 30 2.27 4.23 26.88
CA PRO A 30 3.26 3.87 25.89
C PRO A 30 2.94 2.52 25.24
N MET A 31 3.25 2.36 23.96
CA MET A 31 3.02 1.17 23.11
C MET A 31 3.49 -0.16 23.74
N GLU A 32 4.41 -0.15 24.70
CA GLU A 32 4.82 -1.33 25.46
C GLU A 32 3.73 -1.92 26.37
N ALA A 33 2.74 -1.13 26.80
CA ALA A 33 1.66 -1.61 27.65
C ALA A 33 0.59 -2.43 26.88
N GLN A 34 0.38 -2.13 25.59
CA GLN A 34 -0.53 -2.91 24.73
C GLN A 34 0.02 -4.30 24.41
N ARG A 35 1.35 -4.49 24.48
CA ARG A 35 2.02 -5.79 24.31
C ARG A 35 1.74 -6.78 25.45
N ARG A 36 1.54 -6.30 26.68
CA ARG A 36 1.34 -7.17 27.86
C ARG A 36 -0.10 -7.64 28.05
N VAL A 37 -1.08 -6.89 27.57
CA VAL A 37 -2.51 -7.26 27.70
C VAL A 37 -2.90 -8.40 26.76
N TRP A 38 -2.15 -8.61 25.67
CA TRP A 38 -2.39 -9.71 24.72
C TRP A 38 -1.56 -10.98 24.99
N GLN A 39 -0.55 -10.93 25.85
CA GLN A 39 0.29 -12.08 26.21
C GLN A 39 -0.19 -12.87 27.43
N SER A 40 -1.28 -12.45 28.07
CA SER A 40 -1.83 -13.08 29.29
C SER A 40 -3.16 -13.82 29.07
N ALA A 41 -3.53 -14.14 27.83
CA ALA A 41 -4.66 -15.03 27.58
C ALA A 41 -4.34 -16.44 28.11
N PRO A 42 -5.17 -17.03 29.01
CA PRO A 42 -4.94 -18.37 29.52
C PRO A 42 -5.09 -19.42 28.41
N PRO A 43 -4.37 -20.56 28.48
CA PRO A 43 -4.49 -21.62 27.48
C PRO A 43 -5.91 -22.19 27.49
N MET A 44 -6.54 -22.20 26.32
CA MET A 44 -7.82 -22.85 26.09
C MET A 44 -7.72 -24.34 26.47
N ALA A 45 -8.54 -24.73 27.43
CA ALA A 45 -8.68 -26.11 27.89
C ALA A 45 -9.12 -27.02 26.74
N ALA A 46 -8.41 -28.13 26.58
CA ALA A 46 -8.76 -29.22 25.67
C ALA A 46 -10.12 -29.82 26.08
N LEU A 47 -11.07 -29.84 25.13
CA LEU A 47 -12.32 -30.57 25.29
C LEU A 47 -12.12 -32.08 25.03
N PRO A 48 -12.84 -32.95 25.76
CA PRO A 48 -12.62 -34.38 25.74
C PRO A 48 -13.23 -35.06 24.50
N SER A 49 -12.49 -36.03 23.98
CA SER A 49 -12.92 -36.98 22.97
C SER A 49 -13.88 -38.02 23.57
N GLY A 50 -15.15 -37.96 23.18
CA GLY A 50 -16.19 -38.93 23.54
C GLY A 50 -16.77 -39.61 22.30
N ARG A 51 -16.52 -40.92 22.17
CA ARG A 51 -17.12 -41.85 21.19
C ARG A 51 -18.61 -42.05 21.46
N THR A 52 -19.42 -42.28 20.42
CA THR A 52 -20.10 -43.58 20.18
C THR A 52 -20.94 -43.61 18.88
N SER A 53 -20.83 -44.78 18.24
CA SER A 53 -21.61 -45.44 17.19
C SER A 53 -22.97 -44.88 16.73
N ALA A 54 -23.13 -44.81 15.40
CA ALA A 54 -24.31 -45.35 14.72
C ALA A 54 -23.92 -45.92 13.34
N ARG A 55 -24.07 -47.24 13.21
CA ARG A 55 -23.82 -48.07 12.02
C ARG A 55 -25.09 -48.01 11.17
N ALA A 56 -25.05 -47.40 9.99
CA ALA A 56 -26.09 -47.57 8.98
C ALA A 56 -25.50 -48.31 7.77
N ARG A 57 -26.02 -49.52 7.53
CA ARG A 57 -25.73 -50.35 6.35
C ARG A 57 -26.29 -49.65 5.12
N LEU A 58 -25.48 -49.48 4.09
CA LEU A 58 -25.95 -49.31 2.72
C LEU A 58 -25.38 -50.46 1.90
N GLU A 59 -26.31 -51.30 1.41
CA GLU A 59 -26.03 -52.34 0.43
C GLU A 59 -25.71 -51.72 -0.94
N PRO A 60 -24.81 -52.33 -1.74
CA PRO A 60 -24.64 -51.97 -3.14
C PRO A 60 -25.56 -52.80 -4.04
N PRO A 61 -26.17 -52.24 -5.10
CA PRO A 61 -26.85 -53.04 -6.09
C PRO A 61 -25.84 -53.72 -7.02
N ARG A 62 -25.95 -55.05 -7.11
CA ARG A 62 -25.43 -55.90 -8.20
C ARG A 62 -26.30 -55.75 -9.45
N ARG A 63 -25.67 -55.61 -10.63
CA ARG A 63 -26.06 -56.19 -11.95
C ARG A 63 -24.95 -55.88 -12.96
N SER A 64 -24.15 -56.89 -13.35
CA SER A 64 -24.27 -57.72 -14.57
C SER A 64 -23.81 -56.98 -15.85
N THR A 65 -22.55 -57.15 -16.26
CA THR A 65 -22.05 -58.05 -17.33
C THR A 65 -22.22 -57.54 -18.77
N ALA A 66 -21.06 -57.52 -19.44
CA ALA A 66 -20.81 -57.79 -20.86
C ALA A 66 -21.32 -56.77 -21.90
N HIS A 67 -20.37 -56.07 -22.54
CA HIS A 67 -19.98 -56.39 -23.93
C HIS A 67 -18.82 -55.53 -24.45
N ARG A 68 -17.97 -56.20 -25.25
CA ARG A 68 -17.15 -55.70 -26.37
C ARG A 68 -15.76 -55.11 -26.06
N LEU A 69 -14.80 -56.04 -26.10
CA LEU A 69 -13.56 -55.95 -26.86
C LEU A 69 -13.74 -55.21 -28.20
N GLY A 70 -12.76 -54.37 -28.57
CA GLY A 70 -12.37 -54.24 -29.98
C GLY A 70 -11.84 -52.89 -30.45
N VAL A 71 -10.51 -52.84 -30.60
CA VAL A 71 -9.82 -52.35 -31.81
C VAL A 71 -9.55 -50.83 -32.00
N CYS A 72 -8.31 -50.57 -32.43
CA CYS A 72 -7.75 -49.42 -33.15
C CYS A 72 -7.08 -48.26 -32.39
N LEU A 73 -5.82 -48.53 -32.08
CA LEU A 73 -4.63 -47.73 -32.42
C LEU A 73 -4.72 -47.05 -33.82
N LEU A 74 -4.00 -45.92 -33.99
CA LEU A 74 -3.66 -45.15 -35.21
C LEU A 74 -4.59 -43.98 -35.61
N LEU A 75 -4.16 -42.73 -35.35
CA LEU A 75 -3.52 -41.86 -36.36
C LEU A 75 -3.22 -40.45 -35.80
N LEU A 76 -1.92 -40.15 -35.74
CA LEU A 76 -1.35 -38.81 -35.75
C LEU A 76 -1.38 -38.26 -37.20
N LEU A 77 -1.44 -36.93 -37.29
CA LEU A 77 -1.04 -36.02 -38.38
C LEU A 77 -2.15 -35.28 -39.15
N ALA A 78 -1.80 -34.02 -39.41
CA ALA A 78 -2.28 -33.08 -40.42
C ALA A 78 -3.52 -32.25 -40.10
N HIS A 79 -3.30 -31.00 -39.67
CA HIS A 79 -3.90 -29.85 -40.37
C HIS A 79 -3.05 -28.59 -40.22
N ALA A 80 -2.17 -28.42 -41.21
CA ALA A 80 -1.65 -27.12 -41.62
C ALA A 80 -2.44 -26.69 -42.87
N GLY A 81 -2.82 -25.41 -42.91
CA GLY A 81 -3.09 -24.67 -44.14
C GLY A 81 -4.55 -24.63 -44.62
N ARG A 82 -5.20 -23.48 -44.42
CA ARG A 82 -5.81 -22.75 -45.54
C ARG A 82 -6.09 -21.28 -45.19
N VAL A 83 -5.27 -20.42 -45.75
CA VAL A 83 -5.55 -19.00 -46.01
C VAL A 83 -6.18 -18.96 -47.40
N GLU A 84 -7.40 -18.45 -47.55
CA GLU A 84 -7.82 -17.72 -48.75
C GLU A 84 -9.14 -16.95 -48.56
N ARG A 85 -8.98 -15.62 -48.70
CA ARG A 85 -9.85 -14.61 -49.32
C ARG A 85 -11.32 -14.95 -49.59
N ALA A 86 -12.21 -14.10 -49.08
CA ALA A 86 -13.42 -13.68 -49.80
C ALA A 86 -13.70 -12.19 -49.52
N ALA A 87 -13.46 -11.36 -50.52
CA ALA A 87 -13.95 -10.00 -50.64
C ALA A 87 -15.06 -10.01 -51.70
N ALA A 88 -16.25 -9.51 -51.35
CA ALA A 88 -17.31 -9.09 -52.28
C ALA A 88 -18.21 -8.11 -51.52
N CYS A 89 -18.08 -6.80 -51.76
CA CYS A 89 -18.86 -6.04 -52.74
C CYS A 89 -20.38 -6.17 -52.54
N TRP A 90 -20.96 -5.21 -51.82
CA TRP A 90 -22.34 -4.76 -52.03
C TRP A 90 -22.36 -3.23 -52.06
N LEU A 91 -22.47 -2.70 -53.28
CA LEU A 91 -22.95 -1.35 -53.58
C LEU A 91 -24.46 -1.44 -53.79
N SER A 92 -25.25 -0.59 -53.15
CA SER A 92 -26.22 0.26 -53.88
C SER A 92 -26.95 1.26 -52.96
N PRO A 93 -27.46 2.37 -53.54
CA PRO A 93 -27.76 3.61 -52.85
C PRO A 93 -29.27 3.87 -52.70
N VAL A 94 -29.70 4.55 -51.63
CA VAL A 94 -31.01 5.23 -51.60
C VAL A 94 -30.92 6.53 -50.79
N ARG A 95 -31.11 7.65 -51.49
CA ARG A 95 -31.68 8.95 -51.06
C ARG A 95 -32.64 9.35 -52.21
N PRO A 96 -33.66 10.22 -52.06
CA PRO A 96 -33.71 11.37 -51.12
C PRO A 96 -35.11 11.67 -50.52
N ARG A 97 -35.18 12.63 -49.58
CA ARG A 97 -36.18 13.72 -49.63
C ARG A 97 -35.85 14.86 -48.66
N CYS A 98 -36.18 16.05 -49.14
CA CYS A 98 -35.92 17.38 -48.59
C CYS A 98 -36.92 17.80 -47.49
N GLY A 99 -36.51 18.79 -46.69
CA GLY A 99 -37.36 19.59 -45.81
C GLY A 99 -36.48 20.45 -44.89
N LEU A 100 -36.01 21.62 -45.35
CA LEU A 100 -36.57 22.96 -45.12
C LEU A 100 -36.58 23.42 -43.65
N SER A 101 -35.98 24.60 -43.44
CA SER A 101 -36.28 25.61 -42.40
C SER A 101 -35.88 25.23 -40.97
N SER A 102 -35.15 26.01 -40.16
CA SER A 102 -35.02 27.46 -40.03
C SER A 102 -33.77 27.82 -39.19
N ARG A 103 -33.00 28.82 -39.63
CA ARG A 103 -32.17 29.72 -38.78
C ARG A 103 -33.12 30.64 -37.99
N PRO A 104 -32.77 31.23 -36.82
CA PRO A 104 -31.58 32.08 -36.56
C PRO A 104 -30.99 31.81 -35.14
N SER A 105 -29.97 32.44 -34.56
CA SER A 105 -29.35 33.77 -34.66
C SER A 105 -27.89 33.67 -34.22
N ARG A 106 -26.99 34.33 -34.95
CA ARG A 106 -25.61 34.59 -34.50
C ARG A 106 -25.65 35.72 -33.49
N ALA A 107 -25.36 35.42 -32.22
CA ALA A 107 -24.89 36.43 -31.28
C ALA A 107 -23.40 36.64 -31.53
N PHE A 108 -23.05 37.77 -32.11
CA PHE A 108 -21.69 38.30 -32.14
C PHE A 108 -21.30 38.63 -30.70
N MET A 109 -20.47 37.80 -30.06
CA MET A 109 -19.75 38.21 -28.87
C MET A 109 -18.50 38.95 -29.32
N GLU A 110 -18.52 40.25 -29.06
CA GLU A 110 -17.40 41.17 -29.20
C GLU A 110 -16.30 40.78 -28.19
N VAL A 111 -15.23 40.17 -28.69
CA VAL A 111 -14.05 39.82 -27.89
C VAL A 111 -13.27 41.11 -27.65
N ARG A 112 -13.38 41.68 -26.45
CA ARG A 112 -12.48 42.75 -25.99
C ARG A 112 -11.08 42.15 -25.74
N PRO A 113 -10.01 42.67 -26.37
CA PRO A 113 -8.66 42.23 -26.06
C PRO A 113 -8.27 42.66 -24.64
N TRP A 114 -7.91 41.67 -23.82
CA TRP A 114 -7.26 41.91 -22.53
C TRP A 114 -5.84 42.44 -22.78
N THR A 115 -5.60 43.70 -22.44
CA THR A 115 -4.28 44.29 -22.36
C THR A 115 -3.57 43.78 -21.10
N PHE A 116 -2.48 43.02 -21.28
CA PHE A 116 -1.57 42.66 -20.21
C PHE A 116 -0.81 43.90 -19.71
N PRO A 117 -0.66 44.11 -18.38
CA PRO A 117 0.29 45.08 -17.87
C PRO A 117 1.73 44.59 -18.14
N PRO A 118 2.69 45.52 -18.39
CA PRO A 118 4.06 45.17 -18.74
C PRO A 118 4.79 44.47 -17.58
N ALA A 119 5.55 43.44 -17.94
CA ALA A 119 6.40 42.66 -17.05
C ALA A 119 7.35 43.55 -16.22
N LEU A 120 7.26 43.43 -14.90
CA LEU A 120 8.28 43.89 -13.97
C LEU A 120 9.59 43.14 -14.26
N ARG A 121 10.54 43.84 -14.88
CA ARG A 121 11.94 43.40 -15.03
C ARG A 121 12.58 43.30 -13.65
N VAL A 122 12.61 42.10 -13.09
CA VAL A 122 13.50 41.78 -11.97
C VAL A 122 14.91 41.63 -12.55
N ARG A 123 15.80 42.53 -12.16
CA ARG A 123 17.24 42.47 -12.49
C ARG A 123 17.87 41.22 -11.82
N PRO A 124 18.72 40.45 -12.51
CA PRO A 124 19.47 39.39 -11.87
C PRO A 124 20.52 40.01 -10.95
N ARG A 125 20.41 39.73 -9.65
CA ARG A 125 21.52 39.95 -8.71
C ARG A 125 22.57 38.87 -8.97
N THR A 126 23.74 39.32 -9.40
CA THR A 126 24.99 38.59 -9.48
C THR A 126 25.32 37.93 -8.14
N ALA A 127 25.26 36.60 -8.07
CA ALA A 127 25.86 35.82 -6.99
C ALA A 127 27.22 35.31 -7.47
N ALA A 128 28.23 36.17 -7.36
CA ALA A 128 29.63 35.81 -7.52
C ALA A 128 30.37 36.31 -6.28
N ALA A 129 30.47 35.44 -5.26
CA ALA A 129 31.50 35.45 -4.18
C ALA A 129 31.03 34.57 -3.02
N ALA A 130 31.32 33.27 -3.06
CA ALA A 130 31.51 32.41 -1.87
C ALA A 130 31.97 31.00 -2.30
N LEU A 131 33.09 30.91 -3.01
CA LEU A 131 33.80 29.67 -3.26
C LEU A 131 35.27 29.93 -2.94
N ARG A 132 35.62 29.83 -1.66
CA ARG A 132 36.98 29.66 -1.11
C ARG A 132 36.92 29.66 0.42
N ALA A 133 36.65 28.48 0.99
CA ALA A 133 37.17 28.07 2.29
C ALA A 133 36.77 26.61 2.52
N ARG A 134 37.69 25.82 3.07
CA ARG A 134 37.57 24.41 3.49
C ARG A 134 37.92 23.34 2.45
N SER A 135 39.19 23.36 2.06
CA SER A 135 39.95 22.13 1.77
C SER A 135 41.09 22.07 2.79
N GLY A 136 40.89 21.32 3.86
CA GLY A 136 41.87 21.10 4.92
C GLY A 136 41.20 20.30 6.03
N ASP A 137 41.83 19.21 6.44
CA ASP A 137 41.47 18.29 7.53
C ASP A 137 40.46 17.19 7.22
N LEU A 138 40.96 16.16 6.51
CA LEU A 138 40.46 14.78 6.58
C LEU A 138 41.64 13.80 6.42
N GLN A 139 42.59 13.86 7.36
CA GLN A 139 43.61 12.83 7.54
C GLN A 139 43.96 12.61 9.03
N THR A 140 42.97 12.60 9.92
CA THR A 140 43.22 12.22 11.33
C THR A 140 41.96 11.73 12.04
N ALA A 141 41.39 10.59 11.63
CA ALA A 141 40.36 9.89 12.42
C ALA A 141 40.20 8.41 12.00
N VAL A 142 41.29 7.64 11.95
CA VAL A 142 41.23 6.18 12.02
C VAL A 142 42.30 5.73 13.01
N ARG A 143 42.00 5.87 14.30
CA ARG A 143 42.65 5.18 15.44
C ARG A 143 42.03 5.69 16.73
N ALA A 144 40.94 5.05 17.17
CA ALA A 144 40.55 4.94 18.58
C ALA A 144 39.22 4.18 18.68
N VAL A 145 39.28 2.85 18.63
CA VAL A 145 38.33 2.02 19.39
C VAL A 145 39.19 1.15 20.28
N GLY A 146 39.12 1.44 21.57
CA GLY A 146 39.88 0.78 22.61
C GLY A 146 39.44 -0.67 22.81
N CYS A 147 40.41 -1.56 22.83
CA CYS A 147 40.37 -2.80 23.60
C CYS A 147 41.31 -2.60 24.78
N GLU A 148 40.77 -2.11 25.89
CA GLU A 148 41.44 -2.14 27.20
C GLU A 148 40.74 -3.21 28.05
N ALA A 149 41.29 -4.42 28.06
CA ALA A 149 41.18 -5.38 29.17
C ALA A 149 41.90 -6.70 28.79
N PHE A 150 43.22 -6.76 28.99
CA PHE A 150 43.98 -7.93 29.50
C PHE A 150 45.48 -7.72 29.29
N ALA A 151 46.17 -7.08 30.23
CA ALA A 151 47.64 -7.13 30.30
C ALA A 151 48.15 -6.73 31.69
N SER A 152 47.98 -7.61 32.68
CA SER A 152 48.72 -7.52 33.95
C SER A 152 48.94 -8.88 34.59
N SER A 153 49.80 -9.71 33.99
CA SER A 153 50.58 -10.72 34.73
C SER A 153 51.73 -11.26 33.87
N TRP A 154 52.85 -10.54 33.81
CA TRP A 154 54.15 -11.13 33.43
C TRP A 154 55.04 -11.11 34.65
N GLY A 155 54.85 -12.12 35.51
CA GLY A 155 55.74 -12.44 36.61
C GLY A 155 56.43 -13.78 36.33
N SER A 156 57.75 -13.72 36.15
CA SER A 156 58.73 -14.75 36.51
C SER A 156 58.52 -16.19 36.00
N ALA A 157 59.13 -16.51 34.85
CA ALA A 157 59.34 -17.89 34.41
C ALA A 157 60.52 -18.54 35.19
N PRO A 158 60.35 -19.73 35.80
CA PRO A 158 61.46 -20.49 36.38
C PRO A 158 62.30 -21.17 35.29
N ARG A 159 63.63 -21.19 35.48
CA ARG A 159 64.57 -21.93 34.64
C ARG A 159 64.37 -23.44 34.84
N ALA A 160 63.66 -24.08 33.92
CA ALA A 160 63.59 -25.53 33.82
C ALA A 160 64.64 -26.08 32.84
N THR A 161 65.31 -27.15 33.26
CA THR A 161 66.47 -27.80 32.66
C THR A 161 66.13 -28.61 31.40
N ARG A 162 67.06 -28.62 30.43
CA ARG A 162 66.93 -29.15 29.05
C ARG A 162 66.94 -30.68 28.90
N ARG A 163 66.26 -31.47 29.74
CA ARG A 163 66.14 -32.92 29.53
C ARG A 163 64.74 -33.41 29.89
N GLY A 164 63.82 -33.44 28.92
CA GLY A 164 62.49 -34.03 29.12
C GLY A 164 61.40 -33.74 28.08
N TRP A 165 61.71 -33.17 26.91
CA TRP A 165 60.71 -32.66 25.95
C TRP A 165 60.34 -33.60 24.80
N LEU A 166 60.51 -34.93 24.95
CA LEU A 166 60.08 -35.89 23.90
C LEU A 166 58.91 -36.80 24.30
N ALA A 167 58.34 -36.67 25.51
CA ALA A 167 57.30 -37.61 25.97
C ALA A 167 55.87 -37.01 26.11
N GLN A 168 55.64 -35.73 25.82
CA GLN A 168 54.31 -35.10 26.01
C GLN A 168 53.63 -34.64 24.71
N GLY A 169 54.15 -35.02 23.54
CA GLY A 169 53.62 -34.58 22.23
C GLY A 169 52.46 -35.41 21.65
N LEU A 170 52.01 -36.50 22.29
CA LEU A 170 51.10 -37.47 21.67
C LEU A 170 49.72 -37.64 22.35
N ALA A 171 49.36 -36.80 23.32
CA ALA A 171 48.05 -36.90 24.00
C ALA A 171 47.02 -35.83 23.61
N PHE A 172 47.35 -34.89 22.71
CA PHE A 172 46.43 -33.82 22.28
C PHE A 172 45.87 -33.97 20.85
N LEU A 173 46.05 -35.14 20.21
CA LEU A 173 45.59 -35.40 18.83
C LEU A 173 44.42 -36.39 18.72
N ALA A 174 43.82 -36.85 19.83
CA ALA A 174 42.76 -37.86 19.81
C ALA A 174 41.36 -37.36 20.23
N ALA A 175 41.16 -36.05 20.41
CA ALA A 175 39.87 -35.48 20.85
C ALA A 175 39.35 -34.33 19.97
N ALA A 176 39.67 -34.34 18.67
CA ALA A 176 39.32 -33.26 17.74
C ALA A 176 38.76 -33.73 16.39
N THR A 177 38.11 -34.90 16.33
CA THR A 177 37.69 -35.49 15.03
C THR A 177 36.21 -35.92 14.92
N VAL A 178 35.29 -35.44 15.76
CA VAL A 178 33.85 -35.84 15.66
C VAL A 178 32.84 -34.70 15.43
N SER A 179 33.19 -33.41 15.50
CA SER A 179 32.16 -32.34 15.48
C SER A 179 31.91 -31.65 14.12
N ALA A 180 32.45 -32.13 13.00
CA ALA A 180 32.41 -31.40 11.71
C ALA A 180 31.24 -31.76 10.77
N ALA A 181 30.34 -32.68 11.13
CA ALA A 181 29.28 -33.16 10.23
C ALA A 181 27.87 -32.60 10.51
N ALA A 182 27.74 -31.57 11.35
CA ALA A 182 26.46 -30.94 11.67
C ALA A 182 26.35 -29.50 11.12
N VAL A 183 26.93 -29.23 9.94
CA VAL A 183 26.53 -28.05 9.15
C VAL A 183 25.17 -28.36 8.52
N LEU A 184 24.16 -28.27 9.39
CA LEU A 184 22.91 -27.57 9.16
C LEU A 184 22.46 -27.57 7.68
N VAL A 185 21.73 -28.61 7.31
CA VAL A 185 20.65 -28.50 6.31
C VAL A 185 19.62 -27.54 6.88
N LEU A 186 19.90 -26.24 6.82
CA LEU A 186 18.85 -25.24 7.00
C LEU A 186 17.95 -25.39 5.78
N PRO A 187 16.65 -25.71 5.95
CA PRO A 187 15.73 -25.65 4.84
C PRO A 187 15.83 -24.23 4.29
N GLY A 188 16.27 -24.12 3.03
CA GLY A 188 16.32 -22.83 2.34
C GLY A 188 14.93 -22.23 2.44
N ARG A 189 14.79 -21.16 3.23
CA ARG A 189 13.56 -20.36 3.21
C ARG A 189 13.41 -19.93 1.76
N ALA A 190 12.43 -20.52 1.08
CA ALA A 190 12.02 -20.03 -0.22
C ALA A 190 11.76 -18.54 -0.05
N VAL A 191 12.47 -17.71 -0.82
CA VAL A 191 12.25 -16.27 -0.82
C VAL A 191 10.78 -16.08 -1.18
N ALA A 192 9.99 -15.66 -0.20
CA ALA A 192 8.56 -15.46 -0.39
C ALA A 192 8.38 -14.45 -1.53
N LYS A 193 7.53 -14.80 -2.50
CA LYS A 193 7.33 -13.97 -3.66
C LYS A 193 6.55 -12.73 -3.24
N GLU A 194 7.22 -11.58 -3.22
CA GLU A 194 6.56 -10.31 -2.94
C GLU A 194 5.83 -9.77 -4.18
N ALA A 195 4.72 -9.09 -3.94
CA ALA A 195 3.89 -8.47 -4.96
C ALA A 195 3.34 -7.13 -4.47
N ASP A 196 3.30 -6.15 -5.38
CA ASP A 196 2.61 -4.89 -5.15
C ASP A 196 1.11 -5.07 -5.36
N ILE A 197 0.33 -4.75 -4.32
CA ILE A 197 -1.12 -4.77 -4.31
C ILE A 197 -1.58 -3.40 -3.86
N TYR A 198 -2.63 -2.85 -4.47
CA TYR A 198 -3.27 -1.64 -3.94
C TYR A 198 -4.67 -1.93 -3.44
N PHE A 199 -5.07 -1.21 -2.39
CA PHE A 199 -6.38 -1.28 -1.78
C PHE A 199 -6.93 0.14 -1.64
N GLY A 200 -8.22 0.34 -1.85
CA GLY A 200 -8.86 1.64 -1.62
C GLY A 200 -10.22 1.45 -0.98
N VAL A 201 -10.52 2.32 -0.03
CA VAL A 201 -11.83 2.51 0.60
C VAL A 201 -11.77 3.85 1.32
N GLY A 202 -12.70 4.75 1.06
CA GLY A 202 -12.72 6.05 1.75
C GLY A 202 -11.48 6.90 1.44
N ASN A 203 -11.15 7.80 2.38
CA ASN A 203 -9.97 8.63 2.31
C ASN A 203 -8.69 7.79 2.53
N PHE A 204 -7.69 7.85 1.66
CA PHE A 204 -6.50 6.99 1.82
C PHE A 204 -5.65 7.29 3.07
N PHE A 205 -5.81 8.43 3.76
CA PHE A 205 -5.03 8.75 4.97
C PHE A 205 -5.27 7.74 6.08
N HIS A 206 -6.52 7.35 6.33
CA HIS A 206 -6.84 6.36 7.36
C HIS A 206 -6.33 4.97 6.95
N LEU A 207 -6.51 4.61 5.68
CA LEU A 207 -6.11 3.31 5.17
C LEU A 207 -4.58 3.16 5.18
N GLN A 208 -3.85 4.22 4.85
CA GLN A 208 -2.38 4.23 4.91
C GLN A 208 -1.92 4.02 6.35
N HIS A 209 -2.52 4.75 7.30
CA HIS A 209 -2.19 4.57 8.71
C HIS A 209 -2.50 3.15 9.21
N ALA A 210 -3.65 2.59 8.85
CA ALA A 210 -4.02 1.22 9.20
C ALA A 210 -3.01 0.19 8.64
N PHE A 211 -2.63 0.32 7.37
CA PHE A 211 -1.66 -0.60 6.76
C PHE A 211 -0.25 -0.44 7.31
N VAL A 212 0.20 0.77 7.62
CA VAL A 212 1.50 0.98 8.26
C VAL A 212 1.55 0.30 9.62
N ASN A 213 0.49 0.42 10.43
CA ASN A 213 0.41 -0.28 11.70
C ASN A 213 0.43 -1.80 11.52
N GLU A 214 -0.27 -2.33 10.52
CA GLU A 214 -0.25 -3.75 10.20
C GLU A 214 1.14 -4.22 9.71
N GLU A 215 1.84 -3.43 8.89
CA GLU A 215 3.22 -3.72 8.48
C GLU A 215 4.16 -3.79 9.69
N MET A 216 4.02 -2.86 10.64
CA MET A 216 4.82 -2.86 11.86
C MET A 216 4.51 -4.05 12.77
N LEU A 217 3.25 -4.41 12.91
CA LEU A 217 2.80 -5.46 13.82
C LEU A 217 2.99 -6.88 13.25
N ALA A 218 2.52 -7.11 12.03
CA ALA A 218 2.49 -8.43 11.41
C ALA A 218 3.78 -8.76 10.64
N LEU A 219 4.41 -7.75 10.02
CA LEU A 219 5.63 -7.95 9.20
C LEU A 219 6.91 -7.50 9.92
N GLY A 220 6.79 -6.78 11.04
CA GLY A 220 7.94 -6.24 11.76
C GLY A 220 8.69 -5.13 11.02
N ARG A 221 8.10 -4.56 9.95
CA ARG A 221 8.71 -3.47 9.16
C ARG A 221 8.74 -2.18 9.98
N GLN A 222 9.79 -1.38 9.83
CA GLN A 222 9.95 -0.11 10.54
C GLN A 222 10.69 0.91 9.67
N GLY A 223 10.49 2.20 9.94
CA GLY A 223 11.23 3.27 9.28
C GLY A 223 11.12 3.20 7.77
N VAL A 224 12.26 3.04 7.10
CA VAL A 224 12.36 2.99 5.63
C VAL A 224 11.93 1.66 5.02
N ASP A 225 11.70 0.63 5.83
CA ASP A 225 11.21 -0.69 5.36
C ASP A 225 9.69 -0.70 5.15
N ILE A 226 8.98 0.34 5.56
CA ILE A 226 7.54 0.52 5.34
C ILE A 226 7.27 0.68 3.84
N SER A 227 6.38 -0.15 3.29
CA SER A 227 6.06 -0.16 1.85
C SER A 227 4.75 0.55 1.49
N SER A 228 3.91 0.89 2.48
CA SER A 228 2.62 1.54 2.27
C SER A 228 2.75 2.95 1.68
N VAL A 229 2.28 3.13 0.44
CA VAL A 229 2.29 4.41 -0.29
C VAL A 229 0.88 4.76 -0.76
N SER A 230 0.42 5.97 -0.41
CA SER A 230 -0.86 6.51 -0.87
C SER A 230 -0.79 6.93 -2.34
N GLY A 231 -1.90 6.80 -3.07
CA GLY A 231 -1.96 7.13 -4.48
C GLY A 231 -3.34 7.03 -5.10
N TYR A 232 -3.35 7.01 -6.42
CA TYR A 232 -4.52 7.02 -7.28
C TYR A 232 -4.49 5.84 -8.23
N ALA A 233 -5.60 5.12 -8.35
CA ALA A 233 -5.74 4.01 -9.29
C ALA A 233 -7.20 3.79 -9.72
N GLY A 234 -7.44 2.83 -10.61
CA GLY A 234 -8.80 2.47 -11.04
C GLY A 234 -9.45 3.47 -12.01
N GLY A 235 -8.76 4.52 -12.45
CA GLY A 235 -9.16 5.39 -13.57
C GLY A 235 -8.39 5.05 -14.84
N LYS A 236 -8.88 5.51 -16.00
CA LYS A 236 -8.23 5.33 -17.32
C LYS A 236 -7.49 6.56 -17.81
N ARG A 237 -7.93 7.75 -17.38
CA ARG A 237 -7.40 9.02 -17.88
C ARG A 237 -6.20 9.44 -17.06
N VAL A 238 -5.25 10.08 -17.73
CA VAL A 238 -4.02 10.60 -17.15
C VAL A 238 -3.67 11.91 -17.81
N GLY A 239 -2.90 12.73 -17.12
CA GLY A 239 -2.43 14.01 -17.61
C GLY A 239 -1.23 13.85 -18.52
N ASP A 240 -0.60 14.98 -18.79
CA ASP A 240 0.75 14.99 -19.34
C ASP A 240 1.72 14.25 -18.41
N LEU A 241 2.70 13.57 -19.02
CA LEU A 241 3.72 12.79 -18.31
C LEU A 241 3.16 11.72 -17.37
N ASP A 242 2.00 11.15 -17.68
CA ASP A 242 1.30 10.14 -16.85
C ASP A 242 0.91 10.65 -15.44
N ARG A 243 0.83 11.98 -15.26
CA ARG A 243 0.48 12.60 -13.98
C ARG A 243 -0.99 12.44 -13.65
N VAL A 244 -1.26 12.22 -12.37
CA VAL A 244 -2.59 12.25 -11.77
C VAL A 244 -2.43 12.96 -10.43
N CYS A 245 -3.11 14.09 -10.28
CA CYS A 245 -2.90 15.02 -9.18
C CYS A 245 -4.13 15.10 -8.28
N TYR A 246 -3.89 15.48 -7.02
CA TYR A 246 -4.93 15.76 -6.05
C TYR A 246 -5.90 16.84 -6.57
N SER A 247 -7.16 16.71 -6.17
CA SER A 247 -8.25 17.54 -6.68
C SER A 247 -8.18 18.98 -6.18
N GLY A 248 -8.81 19.90 -6.92
CA GLY A 248 -9.03 21.28 -6.48
C GLY A 248 -8.04 22.31 -7.01
N ILE A 249 -6.98 21.88 -7.71
CA ILE A 249 -6.02 22.81 -8.32
C ILE A 249 -6.40 23.06 -9.78
N ALA A 250 -6.72 24.31 -10.12
CA ALA A 250 -7.11 24.66 -11.48
C ALA A 250 -6.00 24.30 -12.49
N GLY A 251 -6.37 23.54 -13.52
CA GLY A 251 -5.45 23.12 -14.57
C GLY A 251 -4.58 21.91 -14.24
N SER A 252 -4.69 21.31 -13.06
CA SER A 252 -4.00 20.05 -12.76
C SER A 252 -4.78 18.84 -13.30
N PRO A 253 -4.09 17.71 -13.63
CA PRO A 253 -4.68 16.40 -13.92
C PRO A 253 -5.50 15.79 -12.76
N ASP A 254 -6.63 16.38 -12.41
CA ASP A 254 -7.47 16.01 -11.26
C ASP A 254 -7.89 14.52 -11.29
N PHE A 255 -7.44 13.78 -10.26
CA PHE A 255 -7.65 12.33 -10.16
C PHE A 255 -9.12 11.93 -10.12
N LYS A 256 -9.96 12.73 -9.45
CA LYS A 256 -11.40 12.49 -9.34
C LYS A 256 -12.06 12.67 -10.70
N GLN A 257 -11.72 13.73 -11.44
CA GLN A 257 -12.24 13.95 -12.80
C GLN A 257 -11.77 12.87 -13.79
N TYR A 258 -10.62 12.24 -13.51
CA TYR A 258 -10.05 11.18 -14.34
C TYR A 258 -10.53 9.78 -13.95
N GLY A 259 -11.43 9.70 -12.96
CA GLY A 259 -12.09 8.46 -12.53
C GLY A 259 -11.24 7.58 -11.63
N HIS A 260 -10.15 8.10 -11.07
CA HIS A 260 -9.35 7.35 -10.10
C HIS A 260 -10.05 7.31 -8.74
N ALA A 261 -9.75 6.27 -7.97
CA ALA A 261 -10.02 6.16 -6.55
C ALA A 261 -8.75 6.47 -5.76
N GLU A 262 -8.95 6.92 -4.52
CA GLU A 262 -7.93 6.96 -3.48
C GLU A 262 -7.57 5.54 -3.06
N VAL A 263 -6.27 5.21 -3.09
CA VAL A 263 -5.76 3.87 -2.79
C VAL A 263 -4.43 3.94 -2.03
N VAL A 264 -4.08 2.84 -1.39
CA VAL A 264 -2.77 2.59 -0.77
C VAL A 264 -2.17 1.35 -1.41
N ARG A 265 -0.98 1.48 -2.00
CA ARG A 265 -0.18 0.35 -2.47
C ARG A 265 0.70 -0.16 -1.33
N VAL A 266 0.75 -1.47 -1.15
CA VAL A 266 1.60 -2.17 -0.19
C VAL A 266 2.28 -3.36 -0.89
N THR A 267 3.53 -3.65 -0.52
CA THR A 267 4.28 -4.80 -1.05
C THR A 267 4.14 -5.97 -0.09
N LEU A 268 3.49 -7.05 -0.50
CA LEU A 268 3.13 -8.18 0.36
C LEU A 268 3.65 -9.50 -0.20
N SER A 269 3.98 -10.43 0.69
CA SER A 269 4.21 -11.84 0.33
C SER A 269 2.89 -12.60 0.31
N ASP A 270 2.82 -13.73 -0.39
CA ASP A 270 1.62 -14.57 -0.46
C ASP A 270 1.05 -14.90 0.94
N ASP A 271 1.92 -15.15 1.93
CA ASP A 271 1.53 -15.49 3.30
C ASP A 271 0.93 -14.32 4.08
N SER A 272 1.26 -13.07 3.74
CA SER A 272 0.74 -11.88 4.44
C SER A 272 -0.51 -11.29 3.80
N ILE A 273 -0.81 -11.64 2.55
CA ILE A 273 -2.01 -11.17 1.83
C ILE A 273 -3.31 -11.39 2.62
N PRO A 274 -3.58 -12.57 3.22
CA PRO A 274 -4.82 -12.78 3.96
C PRO A 274 -4.99 -11.83 5.16
N GLY A 275 -3.91 -11.49 5.87
CA GLY A 275 -3.97 -10.56 7.00
C GLY A 275 -4.39 -9.15 6.56
N PHE A 276 -3.71 -8.63 5.53
CA PHE A 276 -4.01 -7.31 4.98
C PHE A 276 -5.38 -7.26 4.29
N ALA A 277 -5.78 -8.33 3.59
CA ALA A 277 -7.11 -8.40 2.97
C ALA A 277 -8.21 -8.42 4.04
N LYS A 278 -8.01 -9.13 5.16
CA LYS A 278 -8.96 -9.11 6.27
C LYS A 278 -9.08 -7.70 6.85
N LEU A 279 -7.96 -7.05 7.16
CA LEU A 279 -7.93 -5.67 7.65
C LEU A 279 -8.67 -4.74 6.67
N TYR A 280 -8.37 -4.85 5.38
CA TYR A 280 -9.04 -4.07 4.33
C TYR A 280 -10.57 -4.25 4.36
N PHE A 281 -11.07 -5.49 4.37
CA PHE A 281 -12.52 -5.70 4.39
C PHE A 281 -13.16 -5.18 5.69
N ASP A 282 -12.43 -5.20 6.80
CA ASP A 282 -12.89 -4.63 8.07
C ASP A 282 -12.99 -3.09 7.96
N GLU A 283 -12.07 -2.43 7.26
CA GLU A 283 -12.14 -0.99 6.95
C GLU A 283 -13.26 -0.67 5.95
N VAL A 284 -13.55 -1.54 4.97
CA VAL A 284 -14.70 -1.36 4.06
C VAL A 284 -16.02 -1.29 4.84
N ALA A 285 -16.16 -2.09 5.89
CA ALA A 285 -17.35 -2.06 6.75
C ALA A 285 -17.43 -0.81 7.64
N LYS A 286 -16.31 -0.13 7.88
CA LYS A 286 -16.20 1.08 8.72
C LYS A 286 -16.19 2.38 7.92
N ARG A 287 -16.26 2.31 6.58
CA ARG A 287 -16.23 3.49 5.70
C ARG A 287 -17.16 4.59 6.21
N LYS A 288 -16.66 5.81 6.32
CA LYS A 288 -17.41 6.91 6.93
C LYS A 288 -18.53 7.35 6.00
N SER A 289 -19.71 7.65 6.55
CA SER A 289 -20.91 7.97 5.76
C SER A 289 -20.79 9.25 4.92
N PHE A 290 -19.86 10.15 5.26
CA PHE A 290 -19.60 11.39 4.51
C PHE A 290 -18.55 11.23 3.39
N GLU A 291 -17.84 10.10 3.33
CA GLU A 291 -16.89 9.81 2.26
C GLU A 291 -17.65 9.31 1.04
N LEU A 292 -18.33 10.22 0.33
CA LEU A 292 -19.18 9.90 -0.82
C LEU A 292 -18.52 10.26 -2.15
N GLY A 293 -18.84 9.47 -3.16
CA GLY A 293 -18.38 9.64 -4.54
C GLY A 293 -17.42 8.55 -5.00
N ALA A 294 -17.32 8.42 -6.33
CA ALA A 294 -16.52 7.38 -6.96
C ALA A 294 -15.05 7.40 -6.52
N GLN A 295 -14.50 8.56 -6.14
CA GLN A 295 -13.11 8.67 -5.68
C GLN A 295 -12.83 7.91 -4.36
N PHE A 296 -13.86 7.57 -3.59
CA PHE A 296 -13.76 6.86 -2.31
C PHE A 296 -14.25 5.42 -2.37
N ARG A 297 -14.55 4.93 -3.59
CA ARG A 297 -15.10 3.59 -3.81
C ARG A 297 -14.12 2.50 -3.34
N SER A 298 -14.68 1.35 -3.00
CA SER A 298 -13.93 0.20 -2.50
C SER A 298 -13.28 -0.56 -3.67
N VAL A 299 -11.95 -0.63 -3.67
CA VAL A 299 -11.17 -1.24 -4.76
C VAL A 299 -10.02 -2.11 -4.26
N ILE A 300 -9.64 -3.11 -5.04
CA ILE A 300 -8.41 -3.89 -4.92
C ILE A 300 -7.73 -3.95 -6.28
N GLY A 301 -6.43 -3.75 -6.34
CA GLY A 301 -5.61 -3.85 -7.53
C GLY A 301 -4.67 -5.04 -7.47
N LEU A 302 -4.84 -6.00 -8.37
CA LEU A 302 -3.96 -7.16 -8.51
C LEU A 302 -3.41 -7.21 -9.93
N ARG A 303 -2.16 -7.66 -10.10
CA ARG A 303 -1.66 -7.96 -11.45
C ARG A 303 -2.49 -9.10 -12.07
N GLY A 304 -3.21 -8.83 -13.16
CA GLY A 304 -4.17 -9.75 -13.77
C GLY A 304 -5.61 -9.65 -13.22
N GLY A 305 -5.87 -8.78 -12.24
CA GLY A 305 -7.19 -8.55 -11.65
C GLY A 305 -7.77 -9.82 -11.03
N MET A 306 -9.03 -10.12 -11.31
CA MET A 306 -9.67 -11.37 -10.85
C MET A 306 -9.02 -12.65 -11.41
N LYS A 307 -8.20 -12.56 -12.45
CA LYS A 307 -7.42 -13.69 -12.99
C LYS A 307 -6.04 -13.83 -12.35
N SER A 308 -5.72 -12.96 -11.39
CA SER A 308 -4.47 -13.04 -10.65
C SER A 308 -4.40 -14.34 -9.85
N PRO A 309 -3.24 -15.02 -9.77
CA PRO A 309 -3.10 -16.16 -8.87
C PRO A 309 -3.33 -15.76 -7.40
N LEU A 310 -3.10 -14.49 -7.05
CA LEU A 310 -3.32 -13.94 -5.71
C LEU A 310 -4.81 -13.67 -5.41
N PHE A 311 -5.67 -13.63 -6.43
CA PHE A 311 -7.09 -13.34 -6.26
C PHE A 311 -7.78 -14.39 -5.36
N ARG A 312 -7.34 -15.65 -5.44
CA ARG A 312 -7.86 -16.73 -4.59
C ARG A 312 -7.70 -16.42 -3.10
N LEU A 313 -6.55 -15.88 -2.70
CA LEU A 313 -6.28 -15.51 -1.30
C LEU A 313 -7.23 -14.39 -0.83
N ILE A 314 -7.50 -13.42 -1.72
CA ILE A 314 -8.46 -12.33 -1.46
C ILE A 314 -9.89 -12.88 -1.34
N GLU A 315 -10.30 -13.76 -2.25
CA GLU A 315 -11.64 -14.35 -2.29
C GLU A 315 -11.91 -15.25 -1.07
N GLU A 316 -10.96 -16.11 -0.71
CA GLU A 316 -11.04 -16.96 0.48
C GLU A 316 -11.12 -16.10 1.76
N THR A 317 -10.30 -15.05 1.86
CA THR A 317 -10.34 -14.13 3.01
C THR A 317 -11.64 -13.32 3.07
N ASN A 318 -12.19 -12.91 1.92
CA ASN A 318 -13.46 -12.21 1.84
C ASN A 318 -14.60 -13.07 2.40
N GLY A 319 -14.58 -14.39 2.18
CA GLY A 319 -15.56 -15.32 2.75
C GLY A 319 -17.02 -14.96 2.41
N GLY A 320 -17.25 -14.26 1.30
CA GLY A 320 -18.57 -13.78 0.87
C GLY A 320 -19.09 -12.51 1.56
N ARG A 321 -18.27 -11.83 2.38
CA ARG A 321 -18.64 -10.57 3.06
C ARG A 321 -18.96 -9.44 2.07
N MET A 322 -18.19 -9.35 1.01
CA MET A 322 -18.33 -8.36 -0.06
C MET A 322 -18.56 -9.05 -1.40
N LYS A 323 -19.31 -8.39 -2.28
CA LYS A 323 -19.41 -8.75 -3.69
C LYS A 323 -18.17 -8.27 -4.44
N LEU A 324 -17.29 -9.20 -4.81
CA LEU A 324 -16.10 -8.92 -5.60
C LEU A 324 -16.46 -8.94 -7.10
N ILE A 325 -16.23 -7.84 -7.81
CA ILE A 325 -16.49 -7.76 -9.27
C ILE A 325 -15.29 -7.15 -9.98
N ALA A 326 -15.13 -7.45 -11.27
CA ALA A 326 -14.06 -6.87 -12.08
C ALA A 326 -14.27 -5.35 -12.22
N GLY A 327 -13.21 -4.57 -11.98
CA GLY A 327 -13.22 -3.12 -12.24
C GLY A 327 -12.98 -2.80 -13.70
N GLU A 328 -13.74 -1.85 -14.24
CA GLU A 328 -13.68 -1.46 -15.66
C GLU A 328 -13.03 -0.09 -15.88
N GLY A 329 -12.81 0.70 -14.83
CA GLY A 329 -12.15 1.98 -14.86
C GLY A 329 -13.14 3.14 -14.79
N GLY A 330 -13.00 4.01 -13.78
CA GLY A 330 -13.96 5.09 -13.54
C GLY A 330 -15.30 4.59 -13.01
N ASP A 331 -15.31 3.44 -12.35
CA ASP A 331 -16.50 2.79 -11.80
C ASP A 331 -17.21 3.65 -10.75
N PRO A 332 -18.53 3.47 -10.54
CA PRO A 332 -19.29 4.29 -9.61
C PRO A 332 -18.91 4.04 -8.15
N ASP A 333 -19.42 4.89 -7.27
CA ASP A 333 -19.28 4.71 -5.83
C ASP A 333 -19.85 3.36 -5.35
N THR A 334 -19.21 2.78 -4.33
CA THR A 334 -19.63 1.53 -3.67
C THR A 334 -20.31 1.75 -2.32
N ALA A 335 -20.47 2.99 -1.85
CA ALA A 335 -21.10 3.29 -0.56
C ALA A 335 -22.49 2.62 -0.46
N GLY A 336 -22.68 1.77 0.56
CA GLY A 336 -23.93 1.04 0.79
C GLY A 336 -24.23 -0.12 -0.16
N THR A 337 -23.31 -0.48 -1.06
CA THR A 337 -23.54 -1.53 -2.09
C THR A 337 -22.91 -2.89 -1.76
N ASN A 338 -22.12 -2.97 -0.68
CA ASN A 338 -21.28 -4.15 -0.35
C ASN A 338 -20.46 -4.66 -1.53
N THR A 339 -20.00 -3.77 -2.41
CA THR A 339 -19.26 -4.12 -3.63
C THR A 339 -17.81 -3.65 -3.51
N VAL A 340 -16.88 -4.48 -4.00
CA VAL A 340 -15.46 -4.14 -4.16
C VAL A 340 -15.05 -4.41 -5.60
N TYR A 341 -14.49 -3.41 -6.27
CA TYR A 341 -13.95 -3.57 -7.62
C TYR A 341 -12.54 -4.14 -7.58
N VAL A 342 -12.30 -5.20 -8.34
CA VAL A 342 -11.00 -5.87 -8.48
C VAL A 342 -10.42 -5.53 -9.85
N TYR A 343 -9.42 -4.64 -9.84
CA TYR A 343 -8.78 -4.13 -11.04
C TYR A 343 -7.57 -4.97 -11.44
N ASP A 344 -7.39 -5.12 -12.76
CA ASP A 344 -6.09 -5.51 -13.31
C ASP A 344 -5.12 -4.33 -13.21
N ALA A 345 -4.20 -4.40 -12.26
CA ALA A 345 -3.22 -3.36 -11.97
C ALA A 345 -2.31 -3.03 -13.16
N LYS A 346 -2.21 -3.90 -14.19
CA LYS A 346 -1.51 -3.55 -15.43
C LYS A 346 -2.32 -2.59 -16.31
N LYS A 347 -3.64 -2.71 -16.31
CA LYS A 347 -4.57 -1.86 -17.08
C LYS A 347 -4.93 -0.58 -16.34
N PHE A 348 -4.99 -0.67 -15.00
CA PHE A 348 -5.32 0.42 -14.10
C PHE A 348 -4.16 0.59 -13.11
N PRO A 349 -3.02 1.14 -13.57
CA PRO A 349 -1.82 1.21 -12.75
C PRO A 349 -1.99 2.21 -11.62
N PHE A 350 -1.30 1.91 -10.52
CA PHE A 350 -1.14 2.79 -9.37
C PHE A 350 -0.25 3.98 -9.73
N ARG A 351 -0.66 5.18 -9.31
CA ARG A 351 0.13 6.41 -9.39
C ARG A 351 0.31 6.99 -8.00
N PRO A 352 1.55 7.17 -7.50
CA PRO A 352 1.77 7.75 -6.18
C PRO A 352 1.10 9.13 -6.07
N ALA A 353 0.53 9.43 -4.90
CA ALA A 353 0.07 10.77 -4.56
C ALA A 353 1.26 11.67 -4.18
N GLU A 354 1.03 12.98 -4.18
CA GLU A 354 2.01 14.01 -3.82
C GLU A 354 2.64 13.77 -2.43
N LEU A 355 3.85 14.29 -2.20
CA LEU A 355 4.54 14.12 -0.92
C LEU A 355 3.73 14.68 0.26
N MET A 356 2.97 15.76 0.04
CA MET A 356 2.06 16.31 1.05
C MET A 356 0.92 15.38 1.47
N ASN A 357 0.60 14.37 0.65
CA ASN A 357 -0.45 13.40 0.91
C ASN A 357 0.08 12.10 1.53
N GLN A 358 1.40 11.93 1.61
CA GLN A 358 2.03 10.76 2.23
C GLN A 358 2.13 10.95 3.75
N PHE A 359 1.70 9.93 4.50
CA PHE A 359 1.76 9.89 5.96
C PHE A 359 1.10 11.11 6.63
N ALA A 360 0.02 11.62 6.04
CA ALA A 360 -0.74 12.72 6.60
C ALA A 360 -1.77 12.25 7.64
N ASN A 361 -2.24 13.19 8.46
CA ASN A 361 -3.37 12.97 9.36
C ASN A 361 -4.67 12.78 8.57
N ASP A 362 -5.66 12.13 9.19
CA ASP A 362 -7.03 12.01 8.72
C ASP A 362 -7.99 12.84 9.59
N PRO A 363 -8.20 14.13 9.28
CA PRO A 363 -8.96 15.02 10.15
C PRO A 363 -10.36 14.48 10.51
N PRO A 364 -10.80 14.61 11.77
CA PRO A 364 -10.15 15.35 12.86
C PRO A 364 -9.04 14.57 13.59
N GLU A 365 -8.79 13.32 13.22
CA GLU A 365 -7.78 12.48 13.86
C GLU A 365 -6.36 12.98 13.56
N THR A 366 -5.52 12.97 14.58
CA THR A 366 -4.10 13.29 14.46
C THR A 366 -3.30 12.06 14.82
N PHE A 367 -2.49 11.58 13.89
CA PHE A 367 -1.66 10.40 14.11
C PHE A 367 -0.39 10.74 14.92
N PRO A 368 0.35 9.75 15.42
CA PRO A 368 1.62 9.99 16.12
C PRO A 368 2.67 10.70 15.26
N SER A 369 3.62 11.37 15.90
CA SER A 369 4.67 12.13 15.18
C SER A 369 5.61 11.20 14.41
N GLU A 370 5.79 10.00 14.94
CA GLU A 370 6.64 8.93 14.45
C GLU A 370 6.14 8.43 13.09
N TYR A 371 4.82 8.26 12.95
CA TYR A 371 4.16 7.93 11.69
C TYR A 371 4.43 8.99 10.61
N ARG A 372 4.24 10.28 10.95
CA ARG A 372 4.43 11.37 9.98
C ARG A 372 5.89 11.52 9.53
N LYS A 373 6.85 11.18 10.39
CA LYS A 373 8.29 11.21 10.08
C LYS A 373 8.73 10.11 9.11
N LEU A 374 7.92 9.05 8.91
CA LEU A 374 8.22 8.00 7.92
C LEU A 374 8.38 8.59 6.52
N LYS A 375 7.61 9.63 6.19
CA LYS A 375 7.72 10.37 4.93
C LYS A 375 9.15 10.87 4.68
N ASP A 376 9.79 11.45 5.69
CA ASP A 376 11.10 12.09 5.52
C ASP A 376 12.17 11.03 5.25
N GLY A 377 12.16 9.92 5.98
CA GLY A 377 13.08 8.80 5.75
C GLY A 377 12.88 8.14 4.38
N LEU A 378 11.62 7.89 3.98
CA LEU A 378 11.32 7.30 2.66
C LEU A 378 11.65 8.24 1.50
N LYS A 379 11.54 9.55 1.71
CA LYS A 379 11.99 10.56 0.75
C LYS A 379 13.51 10.61 0.65
N GLU A 380 14.22 10.52 1.77
CA GLU A 380 15.69 10.54 1.81
C GLU A 380 16.29 9.37 1.02
N ILE A 381 15.72 8.17 1.12
CA ILE A 381 16.17 7.01 0.36
C ILE A 381 15.62 6.92 -1.08
N GLY A 382 14.78 7.89 -1.48
CA GLY A 382 14.21 7.96 -2.83
C GLY A 382 13.02 7.04 -3.11
N SER A 383 12.52 6.31 -2.09
CA SER A 383 11.28 5.52 -2.19
C SER A 383 10.04 6.39 -2.40
N LEU A 384 10.08 7.63 -1.89
CA LEU A 384 9.13 8.68 -2.22
C LEU A 384 9.83 9.80 -2.99
N SER A 385 9.22 10.24 -4.08
CA SER A 385 9.72 11.32 -4.92
C SER A 385 8.59 12.26 -5.34
N SER A 386 8.96 13.43 -5.85
CA SER A 386 7.96 14.35 -6.40
C SER A 386 7.29 13.72 -7.61
N THR A 387 5.96 13.85 -7.67
CA THR A 387 5.13 13.35 -8.78
C THR A 387 5.04 14.34 -9.94
N GLY A 388 5.64 15.53 -9.78
CA GLY A 388 5.46 16.66 -10.68
C GLY A 388 4.08 17.34 -10.55
N CYS A 389 3.21 16.87 -9.66
CA CYS A 389 1.99 17.57 -9.29
C CYS A 389 2.29 18.67 -8.25
N PRO A 390 1.42 19.69 -8.12
CA PRO A 390 1.63 20.74 -7.13
C PRO A 390 1.52 20.22 -5.70
N GLU A 391 2.51 20.56 -4.87
CA GLU A 391 2.61 20.16 -3.45
C GLU A 391 1.85 21.14 -2.53
N VAL A 392 0.58 21.42 -2.83
CA VAL A 392 -0.28 22.33 -2.05
C VAL A 392 -1.62 21.70 -1.67
N ARG A 393 -2.00 21.84 -0.39
CA ARG A 393 -3.34 21.50 0.09
C ARG A 393 -4.18 22.78 0.07
N ILE A 394 -5.25 22.77 -0.71
CA ILE A 394 -6.24 23.87 -0.76
C ILE A 394 -7.25 23.68 0.37
#